data_AF-A0A353HYY8-F1
#
_entry.id   AF-A0A353HYY8-F1
#
_cell.length_a   1.000
_cell.length_b   1.000
_cell.length_c   1.000
_cell.angle_alpha   90.00
_cell.angle_beta   90.00
_cell.angle_gamma   90.00
#
_symmetry.space_group_name_H-M   'P 1'
#
loop_
_entity.id
_entity.type
_entity.pdbx_description
1 polymer ?
#
loop_
_entity_poly.entity_id
_entity_poly.type
_entity_poly.pdbx_seq_one_letter_code
_entity_poly.pdbx_strand_id
1 'polypeptide(L)' 'MSFRLQFASDVQRDGLGLELLNEQGEVVAEVFRRDATNSLEVSLFQIDLPFVQVERLLRLARDELGPFEDGTPLPSALA' A
#
# COMPACT_ATOMS: atom_id res chain seq x y z
N MET A 1 17.47 3.25 11.00
CA MET A 1 16.52 2.88 9.94
C MET A 1 15.16 3.45 10.29
N SER A 2 14.95 4.73 9.99
CA SER A 2 13.65 5.38 10.03
C SER A 2 12.91 5.12 8.72
N PHE A 3 11.64 4.73 8.84
CA PHE A 3 10.75 4.58 7.70
C PHE A 3 9.56 5.52 7.83
N ARG A 4 9.12 6.07 6.71
CA ARG A 4 7.92 6.91 6.64
C ARG A 4 6.91 6.32 5.66
N LEU A 5 5.65 6.67 5.84
CA LEU A 5 4.57 6.30 4.94
C LEU A 5 4.10 7.54 4.19
N GLN A 6 3.68 7.38 2.94
CA GLN A 6 2.99 8.43 2.20
C GLN A 6 1.91 7.83 1.31
N PHE A 7 0.87 8.61 1.03
CA PHE A 7 -0.12 8.26 0.02
C PHE A 7 0.35 8.77 -1.35
N ALA A 8 0.12 7.96 -2.37
CA ALA A 8 0.41 8.27 -3.76
C ALA A 8 -0.80 7.94 -4.63
N SER A 9 -1.42 8.95 -5.24
CA SER A 9 -2.45 8.73 -6.25
C SER A 9 -1.80 8.51 -7.60
N ASP A 10 -2.28 7.53 -8.34
CA ASP A 10 -1.75 7.19 -9.67
C ASP A 10 -2.89 7.16 -10.70
N VAL A 11 -2.92 8.19 -11.54
CA VAL A 11 -3.92 8.34 -12.61
C VAL A 11 -3.73 7.29 -13.73
N GLN A 12 -2.51 6.79 -13.94
CA GLN A 12 -2.27 5.79 -14.98
C GLN A 12 -2.64 4.38 -14.53
N ARG A 13 -2.37 4.05 -13.27
CA ARG A 13 -2.75 2.76 -12.66
C ARG A 13 -4.18 2.74 -12.14
N ASP A 14 -4.86 3.87 -12.17
CA ASP A 14 -6.23 4.08 -11.71
C ASP A 14 -6.41 3.61 -10.27
N GLY A 15 -5.73 4.30 -9.35
CA GLY A 15 -5.72 3.86 -7.97
C GLY A 15 -4.97 4.74 -6.98
N LEU A 16 -4.90 4.22 -5.75
CA LEU A 16 -4.27 4.86 -4.60
C LEU A 16 -3.29 3.90 -3.93
N GLY A 17 -2.04 4.32 -3.80
CA GLY A 17 -0.97 3.63 -3.10
C GLY A 17 -0.72 4.18 -1.71
N LEU A 18 -0.41 3.30 -0.77
CA LEU A 18 0.30 3.62 0.47
C LEU A 18 1.72 3.09 0.33
N GLU A 19 2.68 3.99 0.29
CA GLU A 19 4.09 3.70 0.04
C GLU A 19 4.89 3.75 1.33
N LEU A 20 5.82 2.81 1.51
CA LEU A 20 6.83 2.80 2.56
C LEU A 20 8.14 3.32 2.00
N LEU A 21 8.70 4.35 2.65
CA LEU A 21 9.92 5.01 2.23
C LEU A 21 11.03 4.81 3.24
N ASN A 22 12.25 4.58 2.74
CA ASN A 22 13.46 4.52 3.56
C ASN A 22 13.98 5.93 3.93
N GLU A 23 15.14 5.97 4.58
CA GLU A 23 15.78 7.23 5.04
C GLU A 23 16.20 8.14 3.87
N GLN A 24 16.47 7.54 2.71
CA GLN A 24 16.85 8.22 1.48
C GLN A 24 15.64 8.77 0.72
N GLY A 25 14.42 8.47 1.19
CA GLY A 25 13.18 8.85 0.52
C GLY A 25 12.83 7.97 -0.67
N GLU A 26 13.46 6.81 -0.81
CA GLU A 26 13.15 5.84 -1.86
C GLU A 26 11.95 4.99 -1.43
N VAL A 27 11.04 4.71 -2.36
CA VAL A 27 9.92 3.79 -2.14
C VAL A 27 10.47 2.36 -2.12
N VAL A 28 10.36 1.69 -0.99
CA VAL A 28 10.89 0.35 -0.78
C VAL A 28 9.80 -0.73 -0.71
N ALA A 29 8.56 -0.33 -0.44
CA ALA A 29 7.38 -1.19 -0.56
C ALA A 29 6.13 -0.33 -0.80
N GLU A 30 5.08 -0.94 -1.34
CA GLU A 30 3.79 -0.30 -1.61
C GLU A 30 2.66 -1.30 -1.35
N VAL A 31 1.54 -0.79 -0.82
CA VAL A 31 0.22 -1.43 -0.98
C VAL A 31 -0.61 -0.55 -1.88
N PHE A 32 -1.10 -1.10 -2.99
CA PHE A 32 -1.80 -0.36 -4.02
C PHE A 32 -3.24 -0.86 -4.15
N ARG A 33 -4.21 0.03 -3.94
CA ARG A 33 -5.62 -0.19 -4.29
C ARG A 33 -5.81 0.18 -5.74
N ARG A 34 -6.05 -0.83 -6.59
CA ARG A 34 -6.31 -0.66 -8.02
C ARG A 34 -7.81 -0.67 -8.27
N ASP A 35 -8.36 0.48 -8.60
CA ASP A 35 -9.80 0.69 -8.77
C ASP A 35 -10.28 0.06 -10.08
N ALA A 36 -9.48 0.10 -11.16
CA ALA A 36 -9.82 -0.51 -12.45
C ALA A 36 -10.15 -2.02 -12.39
N THR A 37 -9.63 -2.75 -11.41
CA THR A 37 -9.82 -4.21 -11.28
C THR A 37 -10.31 -4.65 -9.90
N ASN A 38 -10.67 -3.71 -9.03
CA ASN A 38 -11.03 -3.97 -7.63
C ASN A 38 -10.03 -4.92 -6.93
N SER A 39 -8.73 -4.65 -7.08
CA SER A 39 -7.65 -5.46 -6.48
C SER A 39 -6.80 -4.65 -5.50
N LEU A 40 -6.24 -5.35 -4.51
CA LEU A 40 -5.27 -4.81 -3.58
C LEU A 40 -3.95 -5.57 -3.75
N GLU A 41 -2.90 -4.87 -4.16
CA GLU A 41 -1.61 -5.45 -4.51
C GLU A 41 -0.55 -5.02 -3.49
N VAL A 42 0.35 -5.94 -3.12
CA VAL A 42 1.50 -5.64 -2.27
C VAL A 42 2.77 -5.84 -3.09
N SER A 43 3.60 -4.81 -3.16
CA SER A 43 4.89 -4.84 -3.86
C SER A 43 6.02 -4.54 -2.88
N LEU A 44 7.07 -5.38 -2.90
CA LEU A 44 8.30 -5.16 -2.14
C LEU A 44 9.43 -4.91 -3.13
N PHE A 45 10.00 -3.70 -3.12
CA PHE A 45 11.07 -3.28 -4.02
C PHE A 45 12.46 -3.49 -3.42
N GLN A 46 12.54 -3.54 -2.09
CA GLN A 46 13.76 -3.85 -1.36
C GLN A 46 13.69 -5.24 -0.72
N ILE A 47 14.80 -5.96 -0.78
CA ILE A 47 14.99 -7.23 -0.08
C ILE A 47 15.22 -6.95 1.41
N ASP A 48 14.84 -7.90 2.27
CA ASP A 48 15.10 -7.88 3.73
C ASP A 48 14.51 -6.68 4.46
N LEU A 49 13.32 -6.21 4.04
CA LEU A 49 12.60 -5.19 4.79
C LEU A 49 12.24 -5.70 6.19
N PRO A 50 12.41 -4.88 7.25
CA PRO A 50 12.07 -5.30 8.60
C PRO A 50 10.60 -5.69 8.69
N PHE A 51 10.32 -6.88 9.22
CA PHE A 51 8.97 -7.43 9.36
C PHE A 51 7.98 -6.41 9.94
N VAL A 52 8.37 -5.73 11.01
CA VAL A 52 7.54 -4.73 11.71
C VAL A 52 7.15 -3.53 10.83
N GLN A 53 7.95 -3.18 9.81
CA GLN A 53 7.62 -2.10 8.89
C GLN A 53 6.68 -2.56 7.78
N VAL A 54 6.87 -3.78 7.29
CA VAL A 54 5.91 -4.40 6.34
C VAL A 54 4.56 -4.61 7.03
N GLU A 55 4.54 -5.14 8.26
CA GLU A 55 3.32 -5.29 9.05
C GLU A 55 2.62 -3.95 9.29
N ARG A 56 3.38 -2.91 9.67
CA ARG A 56 2.84 -1.55 9.83
C ARG A 56 2.21 -1.01 8.54
N LEU A 57 2.87 -1.22 7.40
CA LEU A 57 2.37 -0.82 6.09
C LEU A 57 1.04 -1.54 5.78
N LEU A 58 1.00 -2.87 5.90
CA LEU A 58 -0.19 -3.67 5.61
C LEU A 58 -1.38 -3.29 6.51
N ARG A 59 -1.12 -3.08 7.81
CA ARG A 59 -2.15 -2.68 8.77
C ARG A 59 -2.72 -1.30 8.43
N LEU A 60 -1.87 -0.31 8.15
CA LEU A 60 -2.36 1.03 7.79
C LEU A 60 -3.03 1.06 6.42
N ALA A 61 -2.54 0.29 5.45
CA ALA A 61 -3.20 0.18 4.16
C ALA A 61 -4.62 -0.36 4.29
N ARG A 62 -4.83 -1.34 5.17
CA ARG A 62 -6.14 -1.91 5.48
C ARG A 62 -7.12 -0.86 6.03
N ASP A 63 -6.63 -0.02 6.92
CA ASP A 63 -7.47 0.94 7.65
C ASP A 63 -7.73 2.22 6.81
N GLU A 64 -6.77 2.63 5.99
CA GLU A 64 -6.74 3.98 5.43
C GLU A 64 -6.95 4.05 3.90
N LEU A 65 -6.71 2.97 3.13
CA LEU A 65 -6.92 3.03 1.68
C LEU A 65 -8.40 3.12 1.31
N GLY A 66 -9.33 2.78 2.21
CA GLY A 66 -10.76 2.89 1.96
C GLY A 66 -11.28 1.96 0.84
N PRO A 67 -12.59 2.02 0.53
CA PRO A 67 -13.18 1.19 -0.53
C PRO A 67 -12.65 1.57 -1.92
N PHE A 68 -12.92 0.72 -2.91
CA PHE A 68 -12.71 1.04 -4.31
C PHE A 68 -13.64 2.20 -4.75
N GLU A 69 -13.33 2.86 -5.86
CA GLU A 69 -14.13 4.02 -6.34
C GLU A 69 -15.61 3.69 -6.60
N ASP A 70 -15.92 2.45 -6.97
CA ASP A 70 -17.29 1.96 -7.16
C ASP A 70 -18.04 1.70 -5.84
N GLY A 71 -17.38 1.90 -4.70
CA GLY A 71 -17.90 1.66 -3.35
C GLY A 71 -17.72 0.22 -2.85
N THR A 72 -17.15 -0.68 -3.65
CA THR A 72 -16.84 -2.05 -3.24
C THR A 72 -15.85 -2.02 -2.06
N PRO A 73 -16.09 -2.75 -0.96
CA PRO A 73 -15.17 -2.77 0.17
C PRO A 73 -13.89 -3.54 -0.17
N LEU A 74 -12.80 -3.23 0.55
CA LEU A 74 -11.57 -4.02 0.46
C LEU A 74 -11.83 -5.49 0.91
N PRO A 75 -11.15 -6.49 0.31
CA PRO A 75 -11.33 -7.90 0.66
C PRO A 75 -11.08 -8.17 2.15
N SER A 76 -11.86 -9.00 2.85
CA SER A 76 -11.59 -9.28 4.27
C SER A 76 -10.17 -9.83 4.51
N ALA A 77 -9.63 -9.59 5.71
CA ALA A 77 -8.26 -10.02 6.06
C ALA A 77 -8.05 -11.54 6.01
N LEU A 78 -9.14 -12.32 6.00
CA LEU A 78 -9.16 -13.77 5.89
C LEU A 78 -10.40 -14.13 5.06
N ALA A 79 -10.18 -14.80 3.93
CA ALA A 79 -11.17 -15.51 3.14
C ALA A 79 -10.64 -16.93 2.90
#